data_AF-A0A351VMP6-F1
#
_entry.id   AF-A0A351VMP6-F1
#
_cell.length_a   1.000
_cell.length_b   1.000
_cell.length_c   1.000
_cell.angle_alpha   90.00
_cell.angle_beta   90.00
_cell.angle_gamma   90.00
#
_symmetry.space_group_name_H-M   'P 1'
#
loop_
_entity.id
_entity.type
_entity.pdbx_description
1 polymer ?
#
loop_
_entity_poly.entity_id
_entity_poly.type
_entity_poly.pdbx_seq_one_letter_code
_entity_poly.pdbx_strand_id
1 'polypeptide(L)'
;MFELGIPDRNAALLAVAALHRGVSVIRVYGNNAAMPSSPGDAIGAATLLAVFTEADDGSTGLSMALTAANGVLLKDSGEVWMATVIANGTATFYRKSALADAGGASITEPRVQGSVGVVNADLLFSTVDWIIGDEKRIDSYAWGQPEQAAA
;
A
#
# COMPACT_ATOMS: atom_id res chain seq x y z
N MET A 1 19.64 6.62 -21.54
CA MET A 1 18.52 6.50 -20.58
C MET A 1 17.25 6.78 -21.35
N PHE A 2 16.43 5.76 -21.60
CA PHE A 2 15.14 5.94 -22.28
C PHE A 2 14.13 6.26 -21.19
N GLU A 3 13.78 7.53 -21.01
CA GLU A 3 12.64 7.88 -20.17
C GLU A 3 11.36 7.56 -20.94
N LEU A 4 10.48 6.76 -20.33
CA LEU A 4 9.12 6.56 -20.82
C LEU A 4 8.41 7.91 -20.90
N GLY A 5 7.75 8.20 -22.01
CA GLY A 5 6.94 9.41 -22.15
C GLY A 5 5.86 9.47 -21.06
N ILE A 6 5.46 10.68 -20.67
CA ILE A 6 4.36 10.88 -19.70
C ILE A 6 3.08 10.09 -20.07
N PRO A 7 2.68 10.00 -21.35
CA PRO A 7 1.53 9.17 -21.73
C PRO A 7 1.71 7.69 -21.37
N ASP A 8 2.89 7.11 -21.65
CA ASP A 8 3.17 5.70 -21.36
C ASP A 8 3.23 5.43 -19.86
N ARG A 9 3.83 6.35 -19.11
CA ARG A 9 3.86 6.29 -17.63
C ARG A 9 2.45 6.31 -17.04
N ASN A 10 1.59 7.22 -17.53
CA ASN A 10 0.21 7.30 -17.08
C ASN A 10 -0.56 6.02 -17.41
N ALA A 11 -0.38 5.47 -18.62
CA ALA A 11 -1.01 4.23 -19.03
C ALA A 11 -0.59 3.04 -18.14
N ALA A 12 0.70 2.92 -17.85
CA ALA A 12 1.21 1.85 -17.00
C ALA A 12 0.73 1.95 -15.55
N LEU A 13 0.64 3.16 -14.98
CA LEU A 13 0.03 3.36 -13.65
C LEU A 13 -1.44 2.94 -13.62
N LEU A 14 -2.20 3.29 -14.66
CA LEU A 14 -3.61 2.89 -14.76
C LEU A 14 -3.78 1.37 -14.92
N ALA A 15 -2.86 0.71 -15.62
CA ALA A 15 -2.85 -0.75 -15.77
C ALA A 15 -2.61 -1.44 -14.42
N VAL A 16 -1.63 -0.99 -13.63
CA VAL A 16 -1.39 -1.52 -12.28
C VAL A 16 -2.59 -1.25 -11.37
N ALA A 17 -3.15 -0.02 -11.41
CA ALA A 17 -4.32 0.31 -10.61
C ALA A 17 -5.52 -0.58 -10.91
N ALA A 18 -5.73 -0.98 -12.17
CA ALA A 18 -6.80 -1.90 -12.56
C ALA A 18 -6.75 -3.25 -11.84
N LEU A 19 -5.55 -3.77 -11.52
CA LEU A 19 -5.37 -5.01 -10.76
C LEU A 19 -5.80 -4.88 -9.29
N HIS A 20 -5.93 -3.66 -8.78
CA HIS A 20 -6.16 -3.34 -7.38
C HIS A 20 -7.54 -2.73 -7.07
N ARG A 21 -8.30 -2.29 -8.08
CA ARG A 21 -9.53 -1.50 -7.93
C ARG A 21 -10.59 -2.19 -7.07
N GLY A 22 -11.01 -1.53 -5.98
CA GLY A 22 -12.13 -1.98 -5.12
C GLY A 22 -11.93 -3.32 -4.40
N VAL A 23 -10.78 -3.98 -4.58
CA VAL A 23 -10.51 -5.33 -4.03
C VAL A 23 -9.32 -5.37 -3.10
N SER A 24 -8.50 -4.31 -3.08
CA SER A 24 -7.23 -4.30 -2.37
C SER A 24 -7.23 -3.41 -1.14
N VAL A 25 -6.63 -3.90 -0.07
CA VAL A 25 -6.46 -3.22 1.21
C VAL A 25 -4.99 -2.87 1.41
N ILE A 26 -4.69 -1.96 2.34
CA ILE A 26 -3.31 -1.74 2.79
C ILE A 26 -3.13 -2.37 4.16
N ARG A 27 -2.18 -3.29 4.28
CA ARG A 27 -1.78 -3.90 5.54
C ARG A 27 -0.49 -3.26 6.02
N VAL A 28 -0.45 -2.82 7.26
CA VAL A 28 0.77 -2.30 7.88
C VAL A 28 1.31 -3.34 8.84
N TYR A 29 2.60 -3.60 8.72
CA TYR A 29 3.32 -4.58 9.50
C TYR A 29 4.42 -3.92 10.33
N GLY A 30 4.80 -4.57 11.42
CA GLY A 30 5.80 -4.04 12.33
C GLY A 30 6.47 -5.07 13.22
N ASN A 31 6.97 -4.59 14.36
CA ASN A 31 7.74 -5.31 15.37
C ASN A 31 9.12 -5.76 14.89
N ASN A 32 9.91 -4.78 14.45
CA ASN A 32 11.31 -4.93 14.00
C ASN A 32 11.49 -5.93 12.84
N ALA A 33 10.43 -6.13 12.06
CA ALA A 33 10.48 -6.90 10.83
C ALA A 33 11.00 -6.02 9.69
N ALA A 34 12.05 -6.49 9.03
CA ALA A 34 12.53 -5.88 7.79
C ALA A 34 11.46 -6.03 6.70
N MET A 35 11.30 -4.99 5.88
CA MET A 35 10.52 -5.10 4.66
C MET A 35 11.11 -6.22 3.78
N PRO A 36 10.30 -7.16 3.26
CA PRO A 36 10.79 -8.15 2.30
C PRO A 36 11.40 -7.48 1.07
N SER A 37 12.39 -8.12 0.44
CA SER A 37 13.08 -7.57 -0.74
C SER A 37 12.16 -7.34 -1.94
N SER A 38 11.12 -8.16 -2.06
CA SER A 38 10.12 -8.07 -3.13
C SER A 38 8.69 -8.13 -2.56
N PRO A 39 7.71 -7.47 -3.20
CA PRO A 39 6.29 -7.68 -2.91
C PRO A 39 5.85 -9.14 -2.97
N GLY A 40 6.51 -9.96 -3.80
CA GLY A 40 6.22 -11.38 -3.94
C GLY A 40 6.69 -12.23 -2.76
N ASP A 41 7.64 -11.75 -1.96
CA ASP A 41 8.18 -12.50 -0.84
C ASP A 41 7.17 -12.58 0.32
N ALA A 42 7.23 -13.67 1.08
CA ALA A 42 6.40 -13.85 2.27
C ALA A 42 6.72 -12.77 3.33
N ILE A 43 5.70 -12.36 4.10
CA ILE A 43 5.86 -11.35 5.18
C ILE A 43 6.76 -11.82 6.34
N GLY A 44 7.10 -13.11 6.39
CA GLY A 44 7.93 -13.70 7.43
C GLY A 44 7.30 -13.61 8.82
N ALA A 45 8.09 -13.17 9.80
CA ALA A 45 7.68 -13.03 11.20
C ALA A 45 7.05 -11.66 11.53
N ALA A 46 6.74 -10.84 10.51
CA ALA A 46 6.17 -9.52 10.73
C ALA A 46 4.79 -9.59 11.40
N THR A 47 4.56 -8.71 12.38
CA THR A 47 3.24 -8.62 13.04
C THR A 47 2.34 -7.69 12.24
N LEU A 48 1.11 -8.13 11.93
CA LEU A 48 0.09 -7.26 11.35
C LEU A 48 -0.42 -6.27 12.40
N LEU A 49 -0.26 -4.97 12.14
CA LEU A 49 -0.66 -3.90 13.05
C LEU A 49 -2.01 -3.28 12.68
N ALA A 50 -2.32 -3.16 11.38
CA ALA A 50 -3.59 -2.60 10.90
C ALA A 50 -3.92 -3.06 9.48
N VAL A 51 -5.21 -3.03 9.13
CA VAL A 51 -5.74 -3.27 7.79
C VAL A 51 -6.61 -2.08 7.39
N PHE A 52 -6.15 -1.27 6.44
CA PHE A 52 -6.88 -0.12 5.93
C PHE A 52 -7.88 -0.55 4.86
N THR A 53 -9.15 -0.19 5.09
CA THR A 53 -10.28 -0.33 4.16
C THR A 53 -10.99 1.01 4.01
N GLU A 54 -11.99 1.09 3.14
CA GLU A 54 -12.82 2.29 3.06
C GLU A 54 -13.58 2.46 4.38
N ALA A 55 -13.38 3.60 5.03
CA ALA A 55 -14.00 3.97 6.30
C ALA A 55 -13.85 2.93 7.43
N ASP A 56 -12.77 2.12 7.42
CA ASP A 56 -12.53 1.03 8.41
C ASP A 56 -13.68 0.01 8.48
N ASP A 57 -14.40 -0.20 7.37
CA ASP A 57 -15.53 -1.12 7.30
C ASP A 57 -15.14 -2.62 7.28
N GLY A 58 -13.84 -2.91 7.17
CA GLY A 58 -13.28 -4.26 7.08
C GLY A 58 -13.58 -5.02 5.78
N SER A 59 -14.24 -4.41 4.78
CA SER A 59 -14.76 -5.13 3.62
C SER A 59 -14.55 -4.44 2.27
N THR A 60 -14.67 -3.11 2.23
CA THR A 60 -14.60 -2.36 0.98
C THR A 60 -13.15 -2.01 0.67
N GLY A 61 -12.67 -2.48 -0.47
CA GLY A 61 -11.30 -2.24 -0.91
C GLY A 61 -11.03 -0.79 -1.27
N LEU A 62 -9.75 -0.44 -1.28
CA LEU A 62 -9.23 0.90 -1.53
C LEU A 62 -8.90 1.09 -3.02
N SER A 63 -9.32 2.21 -3.62
CA SER A 63 -9.13 2.51 -5.04
C SER A 63 -8.16 3.66 -5.30
N MET A 64 -7.32 3.48 -6.32
CA MET A 64 -6.59 4.61 -6.91
C MET A 64 -7.53 5.41 -7.83
N ALA A 65 -7.19 6.68 -8.06
CA ALA A 65 -7.94 7.57 -8.93
C ALA A 65 -8.15 6.99 -10.35
N LEU A 66 -9.15 7.49 -11.05
CA LEU A 66 -9.44 7.05 -12.43
C LEU A 66 -8.46 7.61 -13.46
N THR A 67 -7.69 8.64 -13.11
CA THR A 67 -6.79 9.36 -14.02
C THR A 67 -5.42 9.55 -13.40
N ALA A 68 -4.37 9.21 -14.16
CA ALA A 68 -3.00 9.55 -13.84
C ALA A 68 -2.61 10.88 -14.51
N ALA A 69 -1.78 11.68 -13.84
CA ALA A 69 -1.29 12.95 -14.35
C ALA A 69 0.20 13.09 -14.05
N ASN A 70 0.97 13.58 -15.02
CA ASN A 70 2.42 13.80 -14.90
C ASN A 70 3.20 12.58 -14.38
N GLY A 71 2.75 11.37 -14.73
CA GLY A 71 3.36 10.11 -14.31
C GLY A 71 3.21 9.81 -12.82
N VAL A 72 2.13 10.32 -12.21
CA VAL A 72 1.71 10.05 -10.84
C VAL A 72 0.22 9.68 -10.83
N LEU A 73 -0.15 8.72 -10.00
CA LEU A 73 -1.53 8.34 -9.73
C LEU A 73 -1.79 8.40 -8.22
N LEU A 74 -2.82 9.14 -7.82
CA LEU A 74 -3.17 9.36 -6.42
C LEU A 74 -4.25 8.38 -5.96
N LYS A 75 -4.45 8.23 -4.63
CA LYS A 75 -5.67 7.62 -4.09
C LYS A 75 -6.92 8.35 -4.61
N ASP A 76 -8.04 7.65 -4.65
CA ASP A 76 -9.34 8.29 -4.89
C ASP A 76 -9.63 9.30 -3.76
N SER A 77 -9.90 10.55 -4.12
CA SER A 77 -10.17 11.62 -3.15
C SER A 77 -11.54 11.50 -2.50
N GLY A 78 -12.46 10.71 -3.05
CA GLY A 78 -13.76 10.41 -2.47
C GLY A 78 -13.72 9.39 -1.33
N GLU A 79 -12.70 8.54 -1.29
CA GLU A 79 -12.58 7.48 -0.31
C GLU A 79 -11.88 7.96 0.98
N VAL A 80 -12.35 7.48 2.13
CA VAL A 80 -11.67 7.67 3.42
C VAL A 80 -10.87 6.41 3.73
N TRP A 81 -9.54 6.50 3.72
CA TRP A 81 -8.67 5.35 3.98
C TRP A 81 -8.23 5.37 5.44
N MET A 82 -8.79 4.47 6.24
CA MET A 82 -8.55 4.45 7.67
C MET A 82 -8.54 3.01 8.22
N ALA A 83 -7.95 2.85 9.40
CA ALA A 83 -7.88 1.59 10.11
C ALA A 83 -7.83 1.82 11.61
N THR A 84 -8.48 0.94 12.36
CA THR A 84 -8.20 0.75 13.79
C THR A 84 -7.01 -0.19 13.97
N VAL A 85 -6.03 0.20 14.79
CA VAL A 85 -4.86 -0.64 15.10
C VAL A 85 -5.30 -1.88 15.88
N ILE A 86 -4.88 -3.06 15.43
CA ILE A 86 -5.25 -4.36 16.00
C ILE A 86 -4.17 -4.99 16.89
N ALA A 87 -2.96 -4.43 16.90
CA ALA A 87 -1.85 -4.88 17.73
C ALA A 87 -0.89 -3.74 18.06
N ASN A 88 -0.29 -3.78 19.25
CA ASN A 88 0.78 -2.86 19.61
C ASN A 88 2.05 -3.17 18.81
N GLY A 89 2.80 -2.14 18.41
CA GLY A 89 4.09 -2.34 17.79
C GLY A 89 4.64 -1.11 17.06
N THR A 90 5.88 -1.23 16.61
CA THR A 90 6.52 -0.21 15.76
C THR A 90 6.29 -0.58 14.30
N ALA A 91 5.53 0.23 13.57
CA ALA A 91 5.25 0.06 12.13
C ALA A 91 6.53 0.24 11.30
N THR A 92 6.78 -0.68 10.37
CA THR A 92 8.02 -0.70 9.56
C THR A 92 7.77 -0.68 8.06
N PHE A 93 6.77 -1.42 7.58
CA PHE A 93 6.43 -1.46 6.15
C PHE A 93 4.95 -1.73 5.95
N TYR A 94 4.48 -1.51 4.72
CA TYR A 94 3.11 -1.83 4.33
C TYR A 94 3.09 -2.67 3.05
N ARG A 95 1.95 -3.33 2.82
CA ARG A 95 1.63 -4.00 1.57
C ARG A 95 0.20 -3.69 1.16
N LYS A 96 0.01 -3.16 -0.05
CA LYS A 96 -1.29 -3.12 -0.71
C LYS A 96 -1.50 -4.42 -1.48
N SER A 97 -2.55 -5.16 -1.16
CA SER A 97 -2.86 -6.43 -1.81
C SER A 97 -4.34 -6.78 -1.68
N ALA A 98 -4.79 -7.83 -2.36
CA ALA A 98 -6.18 -8.26 -2.28
C ALA A 98 -6.62 -8.50 -0.82
N LEU A 99 -7.90 -8.29 -0.52
CA LEU A 99 -8.44 -8.55 0.82
C LEU A 99 -8.21 -10.01 1.25
N ALA A 100 -8.23 -10.97 0.33
CA ALA A 100 -8.01 -12.39 0.62
C ALA A 100 -6.52 -12.82 0.71
N ASP A 101 -5.57 -11.92 0.46
CA ASP A 101 -4.13 -12.23 0.50
C ASP A 101 -3.69 -12.62 1.93
N ALA A 102 -3.09 -13.80 2.06
CA ALA A 102 -2.63 -14.38 3.32
C ALA A 102 -1.16 -14.05 3.68
N GLY A 103 -0.45 -13.29 2.84
CA GLY A 103 0.93 -12.84 3.10
C GLY A 103 2.03 -13.85 2.77
N GLY A 104 1.69 -14.97 2.14
CA GLY A 104 2.64 -16.00 1.69
C GLY A 104 3.46 -15.57 0.47
N ALA A 105 4.47 -16.36 0.10
CA ALA A 105 5.24 -16.11 -1.11
C ALA A 105 4.33 -16.30 -2.35
N SER A 106 4.37 -15.37 -3.29
CA SER A 106 3.57 -15.40 -4.52
C SER A 106 4.27 -14.69 -5.67
N ILE A 107 4.08 -15.20 -6.88
CA ILE A 107 4.53 -14.59 -8.13
C ILE A 107 3.35 -14.09 -9.00
N THR A 108 2.12 -14.36 -8.57
CA THR A 108 0.91 -14.07 -9.35
C THR A 108 0.02 -13.02 -8.69
N GLU A 109 0.13 -12.83 -7.38
CA GLU A 109 -0.69 -11.86 -6.67
C GLU A 109 -0.17 -10.43 -6.90
N PRO A 110 -1.02 -9.51 -7.38
CA PRO A 110 -0.63 -8.11 -7.52
C PRO A 110 -0.46 -7.49 -6.14
N ARG A 111 0.75 -7.03 -5.85
CA ARG A 111 1.12 -6.46 -4.57
C ARG A 111 1.98 -5.21 -4.81
N VAL A 112 1.71 -4.17 -4.03
CA VAL A 112 2.58 -3.00 -3.92
C VAL A 112 3.07 -2.94 -2.49
N GLN A 113 4.33 -2.63 -2.27
CA GLN A 113 4.88 -2.49 -0.92
C GLN A 113 5.69 -1.22 -0.78
N GLY A 114 5.88 -0.78 0.44
CA GLY A 114 6.74 0.35 0.75
C GLY A 114 7.01 0.45 2.24
N SER A 115 7.92 1.35 2.58
CA SER A 115 8.32 1.64 3.95
C SER A 115 7.27 2.47 4.69
N VAL A 116 7.22 2.30 6.01
CA VAL A 116 6.44 3.15 6.93
C VAL A 116 7.41 3.85 7.86
N GLY A 117 7.23 5.15 8.06
CA GLY A 117 8.16 5.96 8.84
C GLY A 117 7.58 7.30 9.28
N VAL A 118 8.37 8.07 10.03
CA VAL A 118 8.04 9.47 10.37
C VAL A 118 8.63 10.43 9.34
N VAL A 119 9.74 10.02 8.71
CA VAL A 119 10.45 10.76 7.66
C VAL A 119 11.06 9.77 6.66
N ASN A 120 11.32 10.22 5.42
CA ASN A 120 12.00 9.43 4.39
C ASN A 120 11.42 8.02 4.16
N ALA A 121 10.10 7.89 4.26
CA ALA A 121 9.37 6.67 4.01
C ALA A 121 8.23 6.91 3.00
N ASP A 122 7.72 5.83 2.42
CA ASP A 122 6.64 5.87 1.43
C ASP A 122 5.29 6.22 2.07
N LEU A 123 5.04 5.70 3.27
CA LEU A 123 3.94 6.12 4.13
C LEU A 123 4.48 6.83 5.37
N LEU A 124 3.99 8.05 5.59
CA LEU A 124 4.40 8.91 6.68
C LEU A 124 3.31 9.03 7.74
N PHE A 125 3.67 8.78 8.99
CA PHE A 125 2.81 9.02 10.16
C PHE A 125 3.55 9.89 11.18
N SER A 126 2.80 10.58 12.04
CA SER A 126 3.39 11.39 13.13
C SER A 126 4.16 10.54 14.15
N THR A 127 3.81 9.26 14.26
CA THR A 127 4.51 8.24 15.04
C THR A 127 4.40 6.87 14.37
N VAL A 128 5.42 6.05 14.55
CA VAL A 128 5.44 4.64 14.14
C VAL A 128 5.15 3.69 15.29
N ASP A 129 5.19 4.14 16.53
CA ASP A 129 4.78 3.34 17.69
C ASP A 129 3.26 3.39 17.81
N TRP A 130 2.63 2.30 17.43
CA TRP A 130 1.17 2.17 17.34
C TRP A 130 0.64 1.39 18.53
N ILE A 131 -0.48 1.89 19.05
CA ILE A 131 -1.18 1.32 20.19
C ILE A 131 -2.50 0.73 19.68
N ILE A 132 -2.85 -0.47 20.14
CA ILE A 132 -4.11 -1.13 19.81
C ILE A 132 -5.30 -0.23 20.16
N GLY A 133 -6.27 -0.15 19.25
CA GLY A 133 -7.46 0.69 19.37
C GLY A 133 -7.28 2.13 18.88
N ASP A 134 -6.05 2.59 18.62
CA ASP A 134 -5.84 3.88 17.95
C ASP A 134 -6.36 3.82 16.51
N GLU A 135 -6.95 4.92 16.06
CA GLU A 135 -7.27 5.11 14.65
C GLU A 135 -6.06 5.67 13.90
N LYS A 136 -5.84 5.18 12.67
CA LYS A 136 -4.86 5.73 11.71
C LYS A 136 -5.57 6.03 10.40
N ARG A 137 -5.11 7.09 9.72
CA ARG A 137 -5.67 7.55 8.44
C ARG A 137 -4.56 7.79 7.42
N ILE A 138 -4.85 7.49 6.16
CA ILE A 138 -3.97 7.79 5.02
C ILE A 138 -4.63 8.88 4.18
N ASP A 139 -4.23 10.12 4.41
CA ASP A 139 -4.79 11.28 3.70
C ASP A 139 -4.21 11.47 2.30
N SER A 140 -2.95 11.07 2.10
CA SER A 140 -2.27 11.11 0.82
C SER A 140 -1.60 9.77 0.54
N TYR A 141 -1.79 9.27 -0.67
CA TYR A 141 -1.12 8.10 -1.18
C TYR A 141 -0.96 8.25 -2.68
N ALA A 142 0.24 7.97 -3.19
CA ALA A 142 0.60 8.23 -4.56
C ALA A 142 1.50 7.12 -5.10
N TRP A 143 1.27 6.74 -6.34
CA TRP A 143 2.19 5.92 -7.13
C TRP A 143 2.85 6.80 -8.17
N GLY A 144 4.15 7.00 -8.03
CA GLY A 144 5.01 7.51 -9.09
C GLY A 144 5.56 6.36 -9.91
N GLN A 145 5.97 6.66 -11.15
CA GLN A 145 6.74 5.83 -12.08
C GLN A 145 6.67 4.31 -11.77
N PRO A 146 5.85 3.54 -12.49
CA PRO A 146 5.65 2.13 -12.13
C PRO A 146 7.01 1.44 -12.08
N GLU A 147 7.30 0.80 -10.95
CA GLU A 147 8.30 -0.27 -10.92
C GLU A 147 7.97 -1.17 -12.10
N GLN A 148 8.93 -1.36 -13.03
CA GLN A 148 8.68 -2.15 -14.24
C GLN A 148 8.01 -3.45 -13.83
N ALA A 149 6.78 -3.68 -14.30
CA ALA A 149 6.18 -4.99 -14.24
C ALA A 149 7.23 -5.96 -14.81
N ALA A 150 7.67 -6.92 -14.00
CA ALA A 150 8.66 -7.90 -14.43
C ALA A 150 8.20 -8.48 -15.77
N ALA A 151 9.03 -8.27 -16.80
CA ALA A 151 8.80 -8.81 -18.13
C ALA A 151 8.99 -10.32 -18.14
#